data_AF-A0A8J9WVB0-F1
#
_entry.id   AF-A0A8J9WVB0-F1
#
_cell.length_a   1.000
_cell.length_b   1.000
_cell.length_c   1.000
_cell.angle_alpha   90.00
_cell.angle_beta   90.00
_cell.angle_gamma   90.00
#
_symmetry.space_group_name_H-M   'P 1'
#
loop_
_entity.id
_entity.type
_entity.pdbx_description
1 polymer ?
#
loop_
_entity_poly.entity_id
_entity_poly.type
_entity_poly.pdbx_seq_one_letter_code
_entity_poly.pdbx_strand_id
1 'polypeptide(L)'
;MHICDRHIPRGIFDAFLGKGSTDDQEWEGPIFEPIDPDSDGGLGGTSEELFGPLAVLLVGYAQYEVDQFRTFMIDMDADMVKIITCTRKMLSSTLEQSLDSPAPVFEQLPLGTKRAVFLSGMSGAEVQEVISAYNDSGLPPTVWAAAVPANYQRTVSTLLEDIYGDHNLMLQREQELLRQRQQLS
;
A
#
# COMPACT_ATOMS: atom_id res chain seq x y z
N MET A 1 52.28 -8.05 -9.10
CA MET A 1 50.97 -7.62 -9.62
C MET A 1 50.02 -7.65 -8.46
N HIS A 2 49.73 -6.48 -7.89
CA HIS A 2 48.89 -6.29 -6.71
C HIS A 2 47.42 -6.48 -7.08
N ILE A 3 46.71 -7.37 -6.39
CA ILE A 3 45.27 -7.24 -6.16
C ILE A 3 45.02 -7.57 -4.69
N CYS A 4 44.33 -6.63 -4.04
CA CYS A 4 44.09 -6.57 -2.61
C CYS A 4 43.21 -7.71 -2.10
N ASP A 5 43.64 -8.24 -0.96
CA ASP A 5 42.90 -9.10 -0.06
C ASP A 5 41.89 -8.24 0.71
N ARG A 6 40.59 -8.54 0.61
CA ARG A 6 39.58 -8.09 1.59
C ARG A 6 38.90 -9.32 2.16
N HIS A 7 39.43 -9.74 3.31
CA HIS A 7 38.74 -10.48 4.34
C HIS A 7 37.37 -9.86 4.64
N ILE A 8 36.30 -10.63 4.48
CA ILE A 8 35.00 -10.36 5.09
C ILE A 8 34.91 -11.25 6.33
N PRO A 9 34.99 -10.71 7.57
CA PRO A 9 34.85 -11.53 8.76
C PRO A 9 33.40 -12.02 8.90
N ARG A 10 33.26 -13.34 8.97
CA ARG A 10 32.06 -14.02 9.47
C ARG A 10 31.96 -13.74 10.97
N GLY A 11 30.92 -13.04 11.40
CA GLY A 11 30.65 -12.89 12.83
C GLY A 11 29.72 -11.75 13.21
N ILE A 12 28.48 -11.73 12.71
CA ILE A 12 27.34 -11.02 13.35
C ILE A 12 26.07 -11.88 13.17
N PHE A 13 26.14 -13.18 13.50
CA PHE A 13 24.97 -14.07 13.47
C PHE A 13 24.70 -14.79 14.81
N ASP A 14 25.36 -14.33 15.89
CA ASP A 14 25.25 -14.93 17.23
C ASP A 14 24.96 -13.89 18.31
N ALA A 15 23.97 -13.03 18.06
CA ALA A 15 23.43 -12.16 19.08
C ALA A 15 21.93 -11.91 18.86
N PHE A 16 21.10 -12.95 19.03
CA PHE A 16 19.75 -12.80 19.63
C PHE A 16 19.05 -14.13 19.96
N LEU A 17 19.80 -15.19 20.33
CA LEU A 17 19.25 -16.28 21.13
C LEU A 17 19.76 -16.10 22.56
N GLY A 18 19.06 -15.27 23.33
CA GLY A 18 19.46 -14.94 24.67
C GLY A 18 18.36 -14.26 25.47
N LYS A 19 17.54 -15.10 26.12
CA LYS A 19 16.79 -14.86 27.36
C LYS A 19 15.73 -13.76 27.36
N GLY A 20 14.53 -14.16 27.77
CA GLY A 20 13.45 -13.25 28.10
C GLY A 20 13.90 -12.16 29.08
N SER A 21 13.66 -10.93 28.66
CA SER A 21 13.41 -9.79 29.52
C SER A 21 12.40 -8.93 28.77
N THR A 22 11.24 -8.81 29.41
CA THR A 22 10.19 -7.82 29.18
C THR A 22 10.75 -6.50 28.63
N ASP A 23 10.33 -6.15 27.44
CA ASP A 23 10.07 -4.78 27.01
C ASP A 23 9.09 -4.89 25.84
N ASP A 24 7.81 -4.93 26.20
CA ASP A 24 6.68 -4.75 25.29
C ASP A 24 6.76 -3.33 24.73
N GLN A 25 7.55 -3.11 23.69
CA GLN A 25 7.36 -1.94 22.84
C GLN A 25 6.24 -2.27 21.87
N GLU A 26 5.00 -2.06 22.34
CA GLU A 26 3.85 -1.83 21.49
C GLU A 26 4.25 -0.82 20.42
N TRP A 27 4.23 -1.26 19.16
CA TRP A 27 4.47 -0.41 18.02
C TRP A 27 3.28 0.55 17.93
N GLU A 28 3.39 1.74 18.52
CA GLU A 28 2.41 2.84 18.38
C GLU A 28 2.51 3.51 16.99
N GLY A 29 2.61 2.71 15.93
CA GLY A 29 2.34 3.17 14.58
C GLY A 29 0.82 3.26 14.35
N PRO A 30 0.32 4.14 13.48
CA PRO A 30 -1.09 4.12 13.12
C PRO A 30 -1.41 2.74 12.52
N ILE A 31 -2.31 2.01 13.17
CA ILE A 31 -2.83 0.74 12.67
C ILE A 31 -3.57 1.07 11.37
N PHE A 32 -3.13 0.52 10.24
CA PHE A 32 -3.92 0.59 9.02
C PHE A 32 -5.16 -0.28 9.21
N GLU A 33 -6.29 0.36 9.46
CA GLU A 33 -7.56 -0.36 9.54
C GLU A 33 -7.88 -0.98 8.17
N PRO A 34 -8.27 -2.26 8.13
CA PRO A 34 -8.85 -2.86 6.94
C PRO A 34 -10.02 -1.99 6.46
N ILE A 35 -10.13 -1.81 5.14
CA ILE A 35 -11.28 -1.11 4.55
C ILE A 35 -12.54 -1.93 4.87
N ASP A 36 -13.45 -1.36 5.67
CA ASP A 36 -14.77 -1.95 5.94
C ASP A 36 -15.70 -1.67 4.75
N PRO A 37 -16.11 -2.70 4.00
CA PRO A 37 -16.93 -2.55 2.79
C PRO A 37 -18.37 -2.13 3.07
N ASP A 38 -18.87 -2.30 4.30
CA ASP A 38 -20.28 -2.09 4.64
C ASP A 38 -20.53 -0.71 5.32
N SER A 39 -19.51 0.14 5.37
CA SER A 39 -19.61 1.48 5.97
C SER A 39 -20.01 2.53 4.93
N ASP A 40 -21.16 3.18 5.13
CA ASP A 40 -21.63 4.35 4.36
C ASP A 40 -20.81 5.63 4.62
N GLY A 41 -19.86 5.59 5.57
CA GLY A 41 -19.01 6.72 5.97
C GLY A 41 -17.71 6.87 5.16
N GLY A 42 -17.05 8.03 5.30
CA GLY A 42 -15.71 8.25 4.73
C GLY A 42 -14.67 7.27 5.31
N LEU A 43 -13.65 6.95 4.51
CA LEU A 43 -12.57 6.04 4.90
C LEU A 43 -11.85 6.58 6.15
N GLY A 44 -11.72 5.76 7.20
CA GLY A 44 -10.98 6.11 8.42
C GLY A 44 -11.78 6.72 9.58
N GLY A 45 -13.11 6.54 9.60
CA GLY A 45 -13.94 6.87 10.77
C GLY A 45 -14.11 8.38 11.04
N THR A 46 -13.65 9.24 10.15
CA THR A 46 -13.94 10.67 10.17
C THR A 46 -15.30 10.92 9.51
N SER A 47 -16.00 11.97 9.97
CA SER A 47 -17.31 12.47 9.53
C SER A 47 -17.65 12.27 8.04
N GLU A 48 -18.94 12.30 7.67
CA GLU A 48 -19.53 12.15 6.31
C GLU A 48 -18.85 12.94 5.16
N GLU A 49 -17.84 13.77 5.43
CA GLU A 49 -17.03 14.46 4.44
C GLU A 49 -15.85 13.60 3.96
N LEU A 50 -15.77 13.43 2.64
CA LEU A 50 -14.67 12.76 1.95
C LEU A 50 -13.34 13.50 2.21
N PHE A 51 -12.29 12.76 2.56
CA PHE A 51 -10.97 13.34 2.84
C PHE A 51 -10.05 13.32 1.61
N GLY A 52 -9.43 14.46 1.34
CA GLY A 52 -8.45 14.63 0.26
C GLY A 52 -9.08 14.86 -1.13
N PRO A 53 -8.25 15.06 -2.17
CA PRO A 53 -8.73 15.23 -3.54
C PRO A 53 -9.29 13.91 -4.08
N LEU A 54 -10.27 13.97 -4.99
CA LEU A 54 -10.76 12.79 -5.70
C LEU A 54 -9.68 12.27 -6.68
N ALA A 55 -8.90 11.31 -6.23
CA ALA A 55 -7.71 10.85 -6.93
C ALA A 55 -7.28 9.44 -6.50
N VAL A 56 -6.54 8.78 -7.39
CA VAL A 56 -5.85 7.52 -7.11
C VAL A 56 -4.36 7.64 -7.43
N LEU A 57 -3.51 7.13 -6.55
CA LEU A 57 -2.07 7.02 -6.79
C LEU A 57 -1.69 5.56 -7.01
N LEU A 58 -1.25 5.26 -8.23
CA LEU A 58 -0.79 3.94 -8.65
C LEU A 58 0.73 3.83 -8.44
N VAL A 59 1.16 2.92 -7.58
CA VAL A 59 2.58 2.68 -7.28
C VAL A 59 3.02 1.33 -7.82
N GLY A 60 4.15 1.28 -8.53
CA GLY A 60 4.78 0.03 -8.97
C GLY A 60 4.15 -0.61 -10.21
N TYR A 61 3.27 0.12 -10.91
CA TYR A 61 2.60 -0.34 -12.13
C TYR A 61 3.44 -0.09 -13.38
N ALA A 62 3.29 -0.97 -14.37
CA ALA A 62 3.77 -0.76 -15.73
C ALA A 62 2.76 0.07 -16.54
N GLN A 63 3.22 0.70 -17.63
CA GLN A 63 2.37 1.56 -18.47
C GLN A 63 1.09 0.84 -18.94
N TYR A 64 1.21 -0.39 -19.44
CA TYR A 64 0.06 -1.15 -19.93
C TYR A 64 -0.96 -1.47 -18.82
N GLU A 65 -0.48 -1.65 -17.58
CA GLU A 65 -1.35 -1.87 -16.41
C GLU A 65 -2.08 -0.58 -16.03
N VAL A 66 -1.40 0.57 -16.11
CA VAL A 66 -2.02 1.90 -15.92
C VAL A 66 -3.08 2.16 -17.00
N ASP A 67 -2.82 1.79 -18.24
CA ASP A 67 -3.78 1.96 -19.35
C ASP A 67 -5.01 1.07 -19.15
N GLN A 68 -4.81 -0.17 -18.67
CA GLN A 68 -5.91 -1.04 -18.28
C GLN A 68 -6.71 -0.48 -17.09
N PHE A 69 -6.02 0.07 -16.08
CA PHE A 69 -6.67 0.73 -14.95
C PHE A 69 -7.53 1.91 -15.41
N ARG A 70 -6.99 2.77 -16.27
CA ARG A 70 -7.74 3.88 -16.88
C ARG A 70 -8.97 3.40 -17.66
N THR A 71 -8.87 2.26 -18.33
CA THR A 71 -9.95 1.72 -19.16
C THR A 71 -11.15 1.34 -18.29
N PHE A 72 -10.96 0.55 -17.22
CA PHE A 72 -12.09 0.18 -16.38
C PHE A 72 -12.65 1.37 -15.60
N MET A 73 -11.83 2.36 -15.24
CA MET A 73 -12.31 3.59 -14.59
C MET A 73 -13.23 4.40 -15.51
N ILE A 74 -12.97 4.39 -16.82
CA ILE A 74 -13.88 5.02 -17.80
C ILE A 74 -15.14 4.17 -17.98
N ASP A 75 -15.01 2.84 -18.04
CA ASP A 75 -16.16 1.93 -18.24
C ASP A 75 -17.20 2.00 -17.11
N MET A 76 -16.78 2.40 -15.90
CA MET A 76 -17.65 2.65 -14.75
C MET A 76 -18.08 4.12 -14.58
N ASP A 77 -17.86 4.97 -15.58
CA ASP A 77 -18.16 6.42 -15.54
C ASP A 77 -17.44 7.17 -14.39
N ALA A 78 -16.24 6.72 -13.99
CA ALA A 78 -15.38 7.35 -12.97
C ALA A 78 -14.22 8.15 -13.58
N ASP A 79 -14.42 8.75 -14.76
CA ASP A 79 -13.43 9.55 -15.49
C ASP A 79 -13.02 10.84 -14.77
N MET A 80 -13.85 11.31 -13.84
CA MET A 80 -13.55 12.44 -12.94
C MET A 80 -12.44 12.14 -11.91
N VAL A 81 -12.14 10.87 -11.65
CA VAL A 81 -11.10 10.46 -10.71
C VAL A 81 -9.73 10.70 -11.32
N LYS A 82 -8.91 11.53 -10.66
CA LYS A 82 -7.55 11.81 -11.14
C LYS A 82 -6.64 10.59 -10.92
N ILE A 83 -6.20 9.96 -12.01
CA ILE A 83 -5.25 8.84 -11.97
C ILE A 83 -3.82 9.36 -12.05
N ILE A 84 -3.07 9.20 -10.96
CA ILE A 84 -1.66 9.59 -10.80
C ILE A 84 -0.78 8.35 -10.82
N THR A 85 0.25 8.36 -11.66
CA THR A 85 1.29 7.32 -11.65
C THR A 85 2.45 7.77 -10.80
N CYS A 86 2.82 6.97 -9.79
CA CYS A 86 3.89 7.30 -8.87
C CYS A 86 5.24 7.40 -9.61
N THR A 87 5.90 8.54 -9.45
CA THR A 87 7.26 8.79 -9.96
C THR A 87 8.30 8.49 -8.89
N ARG A 88 9.57 8.38 -9.27
CA ARG A 88 10.65 8.15 -8.29
C ARG A 88 10.73 9.23 -7.23
N LYS A 89 10.45 10.48 -7.61
CA LYS A 89 10.41 11.63 -6.68
C LYS A 89 9.27 11.52 -5.67
N MET A 90 8.13 10.98 -6.08
CA MET A 90 6.95 10.82 -5.22
C MET A 90 7.18 9.83 -4.08
N LEU A 91 8.05 8.82 -4.27
CA LEU A 91 8.39 7.88 -3.20
C LEU A 91 8.91 8.58 -1.94
N SER A 92 9.71 9.65 -2.11
CA SER A 92 10.21 10.47 -0.99
C SER A 92 9.33 11.67 -0.66
N SER A 93 8.22 11.88 -1.37
CA SER A 93 7.25 12.95 -1.12
C SER A 93 6.13 12.44 -0.21
N THR A 94 5.40 13.35 0.43
CA THR A 94 4.23 12.96 1.22
C THR A 94 3.10 12.44 0.34
N LEU A 95 2.17 11.69 0.94
CA LEU A 95 0.96 11.24 0.23
C LEU A 95 0.15 12.45 -0.27
N GLU A 96 -0.02 13.48 0.56
CA GLU A 96 -0.62 14.78 0.19
C GLU A 96 0.01 15.37 -1.08
N GLN A 97 1.33 15.59 -1.07
CA GLN A 97 2.04 16.18 -2.20
C GLN A 97 1.89 15.37 -3.49
N SER A 98 1.82 14.05 -3.35
CA SER A 98 1.65 13.14 -4.48
C SER A 98 0.22 13.24 -5.04
N LEU A 99 -0.79 13.26 -4.16
CA LEU A 99 -2.21 13.34 -4.53
C LEU A 99 -2.61 14.72 -5.06
N ASP A 100 -2.00 15.80 -4.60
CA ASP A 100 -2.26 17.16 -5.09
C ASP A 100 -1.51 17.49 -6.39
N SER A 101 -0.52 16.68 -6.75
CA SER A 101 0.24 16.90 -7.98
C SER A 101 -0.64 16.77 -9.24
N PRO A 102 -0.32 17.50 -10.32
CA PRO A 102 -0.85 17.18 -11.64
C PRO A 102 -0.47 15.75 -12.04
N ALA A 103 -1.33 15.07 -12.80
CA ALA A 103 -1.02 13.74 -13.30
C ALA A 103 0.31 13.78 -14.10
N PRO A 104 1.37 13.10 -13.63
CA PRO A 104 2.68 13.17 -14.26
C PRO A 104 2.71 12.35 -15.55
N VAL A 105 3.72 12.61 -16.38
CA VAL A 105 4.10 11.66 -17.44
C VAL A 105 4.56 10.38 -16.76
N PHE A 106 4.13 9.23 -17.28
CA PHE A 106 4.51 7.94 -16.74
C PHE A 106 6.04 7.78 -16.66
N GLU A 107 6.49 7.27 -15.52
CA GLU A 107 7.87 6.88 -15.26
C GLU A 107 7.88 5.45 -14.72
N GLN A 108 8.71 4.58 -15.29
CA GLN A 108 8.88 3.24 -14.75
C GLN A 108 9.71 3.31 -13.45
N LEU A 109 9.10 2.90 -12.33
CA LEU A 109 9.78 2.76 -11.05
C LEU A 109 10.82 1.62 -11.07
N PRO A 110 11.79 1.59 -10.12
CA PRO A 110 12.74 0.50 -9.98
C PRO A 110 12.10 -0.89 -10.03
N LEU A 111 12.83 -1.86 -10.59
CA LEU A 111 12.43 -3.26 -10.52
C LEU A 111 12.31 -3.69 -9.05
N GLY A 112 11.21 -4.37 -8.72
CA GLY A 112 10.91 -4.82 -7.36
C GLY A 112 10.13 -3.82 -6.51
N THR A 113 9.82 -2.61 -7.02
CA THR A 113 8.81 -1.76 -6.35
C THR A 113 7.48 -2.50 -6.31
N LYS A 114 6.93 -2.63 -5.10
CA LYS A 114 5.70 -3.37 -4.87
C LYS A 114 4.47 -2.56 -5.33
N ARG A 115 3.39 -3.27 -5.71
CA ARG A 115 2.16 -2.67 -6.27
C ARG A 115 1.20 -2.21 -5.19
N ALA A 116 0.98 -0.91 -5.08
CA ALA A 116 -0.03 -0.36 -4.18
C ALA A 116 -0.92 0.65 -4.89
N VAL A 117 -2.16 0.75 -4.43
CA VAL A 117 -3.11 1.80 -4.80
C VAL A 117 -3.48 2.59 -3.56
N PHE A 118 -3.26 3.90 -3.60
CA PHE A 118 -3.81 4.83 -2.61
C PHE A 118 -5.05 5.51 -3.18
N LEU A 119 -6.16 5.40 -2.48
CA LEU A 119 -7.47 5.98 -2.84
C LEU A 119 -7.73 7.21 -1.99
N SER A 120 -8.21 8.30 -2.60
CA SER A 120 -8.46 9.58 -1.94
C SER A 120 -9.75 10.20 -2.41
N GLY A 121 -10.46 10.88 -1.50
CA GLY A 121 -11.68 11.61 -1.81
C GLY A 121 -12.84 10.73 -2.27
N MET A 122 -12.88 9.45 -1.87
CA MET A 122 -13.93 8.49 -2.23
C MET A 122 -14.69 8.00 -1.01
N SER A 123 -15.98 7.75 -1.17
CA SER A 123 -16.83 7.04 -0.21
C SER A 123 -16.47 5.55 -0.14
N GLY A 124 -16.92 4.86 0.92
CA GLY A 124 -16.75 3.41 1.05
C GLY A 124 -17.30 2.65 -0.17
N ALA A 125 -18.48 3.04 -0.66
CA ALA A 125 -19.13 2.43 -1.82
C ALA A 125 -18.29 2.59 -3.11
N GLU A 126 -17.82 3.80 -3.41
CA GLU A 126 -16.97 4.06 -4.59
C GLU A 126 -15.65 3.27 -4.52
N VAL A 127 -15.05 3.17 -3.33
CA VAL A 127 -13.86 2.33 -3.11
C VAL A 127 -14.13 0.87 -3.44
N GLN A 128 -15.27 0.33 -3.00
CA GLN A 128 -15.63 -1.06 -3.30
C GLN A 128 -15.84 -1.29 -4.79
N GLU A 129 -16.48 -0.36 -5.49
CA GLU A 129 -16.66 -0.45 -6.95
C GLU A 129 -15.32 -0.48 -7.69
N VAL A 130 -14.38 0.40 -7.31
CA VAL A 130 -13.01 0.42 -7.88
C VAL A 130 -12.28 -0.90 -7.59
N ILE A 131 -12.36 -1.43 -6.36
CA ILE A 131 -11.73 -2.70 -5.99
C ILE A 131 -12.34 -3.86 -6.78
N SER A 132 -13.68 -3.91 -6.93
CA SER A 132 -14.36 -4.96 -7.70
C SER A 132 -13.92 -4.94 -9.16
N ALA A 133 -13.92 -3.78 -9.80
CA ALA A 133 -13.50 -3.65 -11.19
C ALA A 133 -12.01 -3.99 -11.40
N TYR A 134 -11.15 -3.62 -10.44
CA TYR A 134 -9.74 -4.02 -10.47
C TYR A 134 -9.58 -5.55 -10.43
N ASN A 135 -10.36 -6.23 -9.58
CA ASN A 135 -10.32 -7.69 -9.50
C ASN A 135 -10.81 -8.34 -10.80
N ASP A 136 -11.82 -7.76 -11.44
CA ASP A 136 -12.38 -8.24 -12.71
C ASP A 136 -11.48 -7.93 -13.92
N SER A 137 -10.59 -6.93 -13.82
CA SER A 137 -9.71 -6.53 -14.92
C SER A 137 -8.57 -7.51 -15.20
N GLY A 138 -8.33 -8.46 -14.28
CA GLY A 138 -7.22 -9.42 -14.35
C GLY A 138 -5.84 -8.79 -14.08
N LEU A 139 -5.80 -7.58 -13.51
CA LEU A 139 -4.55 -6.97 -13.08
C LEU A 139 -3.90 -7.79 -11.95
N PRO A 140 -2.57 -7.78 -11.82
CA PRO A 140 -1.89 -8.49 -10.73
C PRO A 140 -2.36 -7.99 -9.35
N PRO A 141 -2.27 -8.81 -8.30
CA PRO A 141 -2.66 -8.39 -6.96
C PRO A 141 -1.94 -7.10 -6.50
N THR A 142 -2.67 -6.26 -5.76
CA THR A 142 -2.18 -4.99 -5.19
C THR A 142 -2.59 -4.87 -3.73
N VAL A 143 -1.87 -4.05 -2.97
CA VAL A 143 -2.32 -3.62 -1.64
C VAL A 143 -3.06 -2.29 -1.77
N TRP A 144 -4.11 -2.15 -0.98
CA TRP A 144 -4.99 -0.98 -1.00
C TRP A 144 -4.79 -0.16 0.27
N ALA A 145 -4.82 1.16 0.13
CA ALA A 145 -4.87 2.06 1.28
C ALA A 145 -5.71 3.29 0.97
N ALA A 146 -6.47 3.74 1.95
CA ALA A 146 -7.16 5.01 1.90
C ALA A 146 -6.23 6.15 2.36
N ALA A 147 -6.29 7.30 1.69
CA ALA A 147 -5.75 8.54 2.21
C ALA A 147 -6.63 9.03 3.36
N VAL A 148 -6.03 9.18 4.54
CA VAL A 148 -6.70 9.65 5.76
C VAL A 148 -5.78 10.61 6.50
N PRO A 149 -6.29 11.47 7.40
CA PRO A 149 -5.47 12.44 8.11
C PRO A 149 -4.22 11.82 8.78
N ALA A 150 -4.34 10.60 9.31
CA ALA A 150 -3.26 9.89 9.99
C ALA A 150 -2.07 9.52 9.09
N ASN A 151 -2.27 9.36 7.78
CA ASN A 151 -1.23 8.93 6.84
C ASN A 151 -0.85 9.99 5.81
N TYR A 152 -1.64 11.07 5.67
CA TYR A 152 -1.51 12.05 4.60
C TYR A 152 -0.14 12.75 4.55
N GLN A 153 0.45 13.01 5.72
CA GLN A 153 1.76 13.67 5.84
C GLN A 153 2.96 12.73 5.84
N ARG A 154 2.72 11.41 5.74
CA ARG A 154 3.79 10.42 5.68
C ARG A 154 4.24 10.23 4.24
N THR A 155 5.49 9.81 4.05
CA THR A 155 6.03 9.59 2.71
C THR A 155 5.47 8.32 2.08
N VAL A 156 5.32 8.33 0.75
CA VAL A 156 4.80 7.17 0.02
C VAL A 156 5.66 5.92 0.27
N SER A 157 7.00 6.06 0.34
CA SER A 157 7.89 4.92 0.64
C SER A 157 7.61 4.30 2.01
N THR A 158 7.43 5.11 3.04
CA THR A 158 7.15 4.61 4.40
C THR A 158 5.78 3.95 4.46
N LEU A 159 4.77 4.54 3.82
CA LEU A 159 3.44 3.93 3.74
C LEU A 159 3.47 2.58 3.03
N LEU A 160 4.22 2.45 1.93
CA LEU A 160 4.40 1.16 1.24
C LEU A 160 5.02 0.11 2.16
N GLU A 161 6.04 0.48 2.94
CA GLU A 161 6.69 -0.45 3.86
C GLU A 161 5.70 -0.94 4.93
N ASP A 162 4.94 -0.03 5.53
CA ASP A 162 3.97 -0.34 6.58
C ASP A 162 2.83 -1.22 6.06
N ILE A 163 2.16 -0.80 4.97
CA ILE A 163 1.00 -1.53 4.44
C ILE A 163 1.40 -2.94 4.01
N TYR A 164 2.61 -3.11 3.46
CA TYR A 164 3.11 -4.45 3.16
C TYR A 164 3.57 -5.23 4.39
N GLY A 165 4.04 -4.55 5.44
CA GLY A 165 4.29 -5.15 6.75
C GLY A 165 3.00 -5.75 7.31
N ASP A 166 1.95 -4.95 7.35
CA ASP A 166 0.62 -5.34 7.84
C ASP A 166 0.01 -6.44 6.97
N HIS A 167 0.07 -6.29 5.65
CA HIS A 167 -0.44 -7.31 4.72
C HIS A 167 0.25 -8.67 4.91
N ASN A 168 1.57 -8.67 5.11
CA ASN A 168 2.32 -9.91 5.38
C ASN A 168 1.92 -10.53 6.72
N LEU A 169 1.73 -9.70 7.76
CA LEU A 169 1.30 -10.17 9.09
C LEU A 169 -0.12 -10.75 9.04
N MET A 170 -1.04 -10.14 8.30
CA MET A 170 -2.39 -10.68 8.10
C MET A 170 -2.35 -12.04 7.38
N LEU A 171 -1.59 -12.15 6.29
CA LEU A 171 -1.43 -13.42 5.56
C LEU A 171 -0.84 -14.54 6.44
N GLN A 172 0.13 -14.20 7.32
CA GLN A 172 0.69 -15.17 8.27
C GLN A 172 -0.37 -15.65 9.26
N ARG A 173 -1.15 -14.74 9.84
CA ARG A 173 -2.24 -15.09 10.78
C ARG A 173 -3.29 -15.96 10.11
N GLU A 174 -3.69 -15.65 8.89
CA GLU A 174 -4.67 -16.45 8.14
C GLU A 174 -4.16 -17.87 7.89
N GLN A 175 -2.89 -18.02 7.49
CA GLN A 175 -2.27 -19.33 7.29
C GLN A 175 -2.19 -20.15 8.58
N GLU A 176 -1.88 -19.51 9.70
CA GLU A 176 -1.85 -20.18 11.02
C GLU A 176 -3.25 -20.65 11.43
N LEU A 177 -4.28 -19.83 11.24
CA LEU A 177 -5.67 -20.18 11.53
C LEU A 177 -6.15 -21.35 10.66
N LEU A 178 -5.83 -21.33 9.35
CA LEU A 178 -6.15 -22.44 8.45
C LEU A 178 -5.46 -23.73 8.86
N ARG A 179 -4.19 -23.67 9.29
CA ARG A 179 -3.47 -24.84 9.81
C ARG A 179 -4.09 -25.37 11.10
N GLN A 180 -4.45 -24.50 12.04
CA GLN A 180 -5.10 -24.91 13.28
C GLN A 180 -6.46 -25.56 13.01
N ARG A 181 -7.24 -25.00 12.08
CA ARG A 181 -8.55 -25.54 11.68
C ARG A 181 -8.44 -26.90 10.97
N GLN A 182 -7.38 -27.13 10.21
CA GLN A 182 -7.10 -28.44 9.61
C GLN A 182 -6.63 -29.50 10.62
N GLN A 183 -6.03 -29.08 11.74
CA GLN A 183 -5.60 -30.00 12.82
C GLN A 183 -6.74 -30.39 13.77
N LEU A 184 -7.86 -29.67 13.74
CA LEU A 184 -9.05 -29.91 14.57
C LEU A 184 -10.16 -30.71 13.84
N SER A 185 -9.94 -31.11 12.58
CA SER A 185 -10.82 -31.97 11.78
C SER A 185 -10.25 -33.36 11.61
#